data_AF-A0AA40D0A2-F1
#
_entry.id   AF-A0AA40D0A2-F1
#
_cell.length_a   1.000
_cell.length_b   1.000
_cell.length_c   1.000
_cell.angle_alpha   90.00
_cell.angle_beta   90.00
_cell.angle_gamma   90.00
#
_symmetry.space_group_name_H-M   'P 1'
#
loop_
_entity.id
_entity.type
_entity.pdbx_description
1 polymer ?
#
loop_
_entity_poly.entity_id
_entity_poly.type
_entity_poly.pdbx_seq_one_letter_code
_entity_poly.pdbx_strand_id
1 'polypeptide(L)'
;MAPARAAFRAASLLCLVATATALPQVSPRADVSPFSYLGCHSGKVNGGRALDLDSTGGDDITVESCAAFCGGYKYFGLEYGRECWCGNEQLAAAVDEDECSFPCSGDADQSCGAGAIQSLYINNRFVPRLPEKLKIPYIGCYAHEGNNRVLRENLLGSDDMTAAKCAAHCKDYEFFGVEYGRECWCGNTAPSVSVPESQCSFPCAGDSKTVCGAGHRINVWGTPLVAPPVVGEYIYQGCYTDKQDARALSGDVFRFDQMDPDICADACEGYPWFGLEYGTQCFCGIDLDASSKKVGGWQCAMECGGDPQFPCGDANRLNVYFNPNIAPISNPKTIGDYSAKGCFTDSQSKRSLSAAVLRREDMSIEMCAVYCRNFVYFGLEFGSQCFCGNSLGGVQVSEDQCGMLCVGNESELCGSADRLTVYSLDEDCDEKKVANKVAVIEEDEDE
;
A
#
# COMPACT_ATOMS: atom_id res chain seq x y z
N MET A 1 -110.20 -53.94 -2.21
CA MET A 1 -109.93 -55.16 -3.01
C MET A 1 -108.43 -55.35 -3.11
N ALA A 2 -107.89 -56.47 -2.63
CA ALA A 2 -106.51 -56.90 -2.90
C ALA A 2 -106.44 -57.57 -4.30
N PRO A 3 -105.28 -58.03 -4.82
CA PRO A 3 -103.92 -57.45 -4.88
C PRO A 3 -103.30 -57.57 -6.31
N ALA A 4 -102.07 -57.10 -6.55
CA ALA A 4 -101.14 -57.77 -7.47
C ALA A 4 -99.68 -57.40 -7.17
N ARG A 5 -98.87 -58.41 -6.81
CA ARG A 5 -97.40 -58.37 -6.76
C ARG A 5 -96.83 -58.52 -8.17
N ALA A 6 -95.72 -57.84 -8.46
CA ALA A 6 -94.80 -58.24 -9.54
C ALA A 6 -93.36 -57.87 -9.15
N ALA A 7 -92.42 -58.69 -9.61
CA ALA A 7 -91.11 -58.94 -9.04
C ALA A 7 -89.98 -58.04 -9.58
N PHE A 8 -88.91 -58.02 -8.77
CA PHE A 8 -87.58 -57.46 -8.99
C PHE A 8 -86.95 -57.79 -10.35
N ARG A 9 -86.28 -56.79 -10.96
CA ARG A 9 -84.98 -56.95 -11.62
C ARG A 9 -84.13 -55.70 -11.37
N ALA A 10 -83.10 -55.83 -10.53
CA ALA A 10 -82.06 -54.84 -10.36
C ALA A 10 -81.08 -54.96 -11.54
N ALA A 11 -80.97 -53.91 -12.36
CA ALA A 11 -79.92 -53.76 -13.34
C ALA A 11 -78.72 -53.07 -12.66
N SER A 12 -77.64 -53.81 -12.50
CA SER A 12 -76.38 -53.32 -11.94
C SER A 12 -75.70 -52.41 -12.97
N LEU A 13 -75.64 -51.10 -12.70
CA LEU A 13 -74.75 -50.18 -13.42
C LEU A 13 -73.31 -50.47 -12.98
N LEU A 14 -72.57 -51.21 -13.80
CA LEU A 14 -71.11 -51.28 -13.67
C LEU A 14 -70.53 -49.93 -14.11
N CYS A 15 -69.97 -49.23 -13.13
CA CYS A 15 -69.20 -48.00 -13.28
C CYS A 15 -67.84 -48.37 -13.91
N LEU A 16 -67.60 -47.96 -15.17
CA LEU A 16 -66.26 -47.97 -15.77
C LEU A 16 -65.47 -46.79 -15.20
N VAL A 17 -64.74 -47.03 -14.11
CA VAL A 17 -63.71 -46.11 -13.64
C VAL A 17 -62.47 -46.36 -14.50
N ALA A 18 -62.23 -45.46 -15.46
CA ALA A 18 -60.94 -45.41 -16.14
C ALA A 18 -59.89 -45.01 -15.09
N THR A 19 -59.00 -45.93 -14.74
CA THR A 19 -57.80 -45.61 -13.97
C THR A 19 -56.90 -44.73 -14.84
N ALA A 20 -56.95 -43.41 -14.65
CA ALA A 20 -55.90 -42.54 -15.12
C ALA A 20 -54.62 -42.95 -14.37
N THR A 21 -53.72 -43.65 -15.06
CA THR A 21 -52.35 -43.82 -14.60
C THR A 21 -51.74 -42.43 -14.54
N ALA A 22 -51.47 -41.91 -13.34
CA ALA A 22 -50.68 -40.71 -13.18
C ALA A 22 -49.35 -40.92 -13.92
N LEU A 23 -48.96 -39.94 -14.74
CA LEU A 23 -47.64 -39.93 -15.37
C LEU A 23 -46.57 -40.05 -14.26
N PRO A 24 -45.47 -40.79 -14.48
CA PRO A 24 -44.37 -40.83 -13.52
C PRO A 24 -43.87 -39.40 -13.31
N GLN A 25 -44.04 -38.89 -12.09
CA GLN A 25 -43.56 -37.56 -11.71
C GLN A 25 -42.08 -37.66 -11.42
N VAL A 26 -41.27 -37.21 -12.37
CA VAL A 26 -39.82 -37.04 -12.19
C VAL A 26 -39.62 -36.02 -11.07
N SER A 27 -38.82 -36.38 -10.06
CA SER A 27 -38.66 -35.57 -8.85
C SER A 27 -37.20 -35.14 -8.67
N PRO A 28 -36.95 -33.98 -8.06
CA PRO A 28 -35.59 -33.55 -7.74
C PRO A 28 -34.96 -34.46 -6.68
N ARG A 29 -33.68 -34.80 -6.88
CA ARG A 29 -32.94 -35.61 -5.92
C ARG A 29 -32.42 -34.73 -4.78
N ALA A 30 -33.09 -34.73 -3.65
CA ALA A 30 -32.69 -33.93 -2.48
C ALA A 30 -31.39 -34.43 -1.80
N ASP A 31 -31.07 -35.72 -1.90
CA ASP A 31 -29.96 -36.35 -1.17
C ASP A 31 -28.70 -36.52 -2.02
N VAL A 32 -27.99 -35.42 -2.25
CA VAL A 32 -26.65 -35.38 -2.88
C VAL A 32 -25.69 -34.62 -1.97
N SER A 33 -25.14 -35.28 -0.96
CA SER A 33 -24.17 -34.66 -0.04
C SER A 33 -22.86 -34.30 -0.75
N PRO A 34 -22.24 -33.13 -0.48
CA PRO A 34 -22.59 -32.12 0.54
C PRO A 34 -23.60 -31.05 0.10
N PHE A 35 -24.31 -31.25 -1.00
CA PHE A 35 -25.21 -30.27 -1.58
C PHE A 35 -26.65 -30.39 -1.07
N SER A 36 -27.40 -29.31 -1.22
CA SER A 36 -28.84 -29.26 -0.97
C SER A 36 -29.56 -28.68 -2.18
N TYR A 37 -30.66 -29.31 -2.58
CA TYR A 37 -31.55 -28.77 -3.61
C TYR A 37 -32.16 -27.46 -3.12
N LEU A 38 -32.04 -26.41 -3.92
CA LEU A 38 -32.59 -25.09 -3.63
C LEU A 38 -33.95 -24.86 -4.29
N GLY A 39 -34.26 -25.62 -5.34
CA GLY A 39 -35.50 -25.49 -6.10
C GLY A 39 -35.27 -25.34 -7.59
N CYS A 40 -36.36 -25.08 -8.29
CA CYS A 40 -36.36 -24.75 -9.71
C CYS A 40 -36.14 -23.25 -9.93
N HIS A 41 -35.16 -22.88 -10.76
CA HIS A 41 -34.79 -21.47 -10.98
C HIS A 41 -34.65 -21.16 -12.47
N SER A 42 -34.84 -19.90 -12.86
CA SER A 42 -34.51 -19.48 -14.23
C SER A 42 -33.01 -19.70 -14.52
N GLY A 43 -32.65 -20.13 -15.74
CA GLY A 43 -31.26 -20.25 -16.17
C GLY A 43 -30.62 -18.91 -16.55
N LYS A 44 -31.36 -17.80 -16.47
CA LYS A 44 -30.92 -16.47 -16.91
C LYS A 44 -31.09 -15.38 -15.85
N VAL A 45 -30.11 -14.49 -15.77
CA VAL A 45 -30.11 -13.30 -14.91
C VAL A 45 -29.56 -12.13 -15.70
N ASN A 46 -30.27 -11.00 -15.73
CA ASN A 46 -29.84 -9.75 -16.40
C ASN A 46 -29.36 -9.94 -17.86
N GLY A 47 -29.97 -10.89 -18.60
CA GLY A 47 -29.59 -11.20 -19.99
C GLY A 47 -28.41 -12.16 -20.15
N GLY A 48 -27.70 -12.49 -19.07
CA GLY A 48 -26.66 -13.52 -19.02
C GLY A 48 -27.16 -14.85 -18.43
N ARG A 49 -26.28 -15.85 -18.37
CA ARG A 49 -26.56 -17.14 -17.72
C ARG A 49 -26.43 -16.99 -16.19
N ALA A 50 -27.27 -17.69 -15.43
CA ALA A 50 -27.25 -17.63 -13.96
C ALA A 50 -25.98 -18.23 -13.33
N LEU A 51 -25.46 -19.31 -13.91
CA LEU A 51 -24.22 -19.98 -13.50
C LEU A 51 -23.28 -20.06 -14.71
N ASP A 52 -22.17 -19.33 -14.69
CA ASP A 52 -21.34 -19.04 -15.86
C ASP A 52 -19.84 -19.30 -15.66
N LEU A 53 -19.44 -19.92 -14.54
CA LEU A 53 -18.03 -20.13 -14.23
C LEU A 53 -17.46 -21.39 -14.88
N ASP A 54 -18.26 -22.45 -15.05
CA ASP A 54 -17.85 -23.69 -15.71
C ASP A 54 -19.07 -24.51 -16.18
N SER A 55 -18.89 -25.40 -17.15
CA SER A 55 -19.99 -26.23 -17.68
C SER A 55 -19.53 -27.50 -18.38
N THR A 56 -20.40 -28.51 -18.38
CA THR A 56 -20.24 -29.73 -19.18
C THR A 56 -21.60 -30.28 -19.62
N GLY A 57 -21.62 -31.16 -20.62
CA GLY A 57 -22.86 -31.81 -21.05
C GLY A 57 -22.60 -33.12 -21.78
N GLY A 58 -23.62 -33.97 -21.86
CA GLY A 58 -23.50 -35.32 -22.42
C GLY A 58 -24.77 -36.13 -22.24
N ASP A 59 -24.77 -37.37 -22.70
CA ASP A 59 -25.96 -38.22 -22.66
C ASP A 59 -26.05 -39.06 -21.38
N ASP A 60 -25.03 -39.02 -20.51
CA ASP A 60 -24.98 -39.75 -19.24
C ASP A 60 -25.01 -38.81 -18.01
N ILE A 61 -25.66 -37.65 -18.11
CA ILE A 61 -25.74 -36.68 -17.01
C ILE A 61 -26.75 -37.13 -15.94
N THR A 62 -26.31 -37.08 -14.68
CA THR A 62 -27.14 -37.25 -13.48
C THR A 62 -26.90 -36.10 -12.50
N VAL A 63 -27.74 -35.98 -11.46
CA VAL A 63 -27.52 -35.00 -10.37
C VAL A 63 -26.16 -35.24 -9.70
N GLU A 64 -25.74 -36.50 -9.52
CA GLU A 64 -24.47 -36.86 -8.90
C GLU A 64 -23.28 -36.49 -9.78
N SER A 65 -23.39 -36.70 -11.10
CA SER A 65 -22.29 -36.36 -12.01
C SER A 65 -22.07 -34.85 -12.05
N CYS A 66 -23.14 -34.04 -12.04
CA CYS A 66 -23.01 -32.59 -11.96
C CYS A 66 -22.49 -32.13 -10.60
N ALA A 67 -22.93 -32.74 -9.50
CA ALA A 67 -22.42 -32.45 -8.16
C ALA A 67 -20.92 -32.76 -8.02
N ALA A 68 -20.46 -33.86 -8.62
CA ALA A 68 -19.05 -34.21 -8.66
C ALA A 68 -18.25 -33.20 -9.50
N PHE A 69 -18.74 -32.85 -10.69
CA PHE A 69 -18.10 -31.87 -11.58
C PHE A 69 -17.99 -30.48 -10.93
N CYS A 70 -19.09 -29.98 -10.35
CA CYS A 70 -19.15 -28.66 -9.74
C CYS A 70 -18.72 -28.62 -8.26
N GLY A 71 -18.01 -29.65 -7.77
CA GLY A 71 -17.58 -29.79 -6.37
C GLY A 71 -16.87 -28.58 -5.76
N GLY A 72 -16.19 -27.78 -6.58
CA GLY A 72 -15.44 -26.58 -6.18
C GLY A 72 -16.25 -25.27 -6.17
N TYR A 73 -17.51 -25.30 -6.60
CA TYR A 73 -18.35 -24.10 -6.74
C TYR A 73 -19.43 -24.04 -5.65
N LYS A 74 -19.96 -22.84 -5.42
CA LYS A 74 -21.02 -22.60 -4.44
C LYS A 74 -22.34 -23.19 -4.90
N TYR A 75 -22.59 -23.14 -6.19
CA TYR A 75 -23.82 -23.63 -6.80
C TYR A 75 -23.50 -24.49 -8.01
N PHE A 76 -24.40 -25.44 -8.25
CA PHE A 76 -24.53 -26.07 -9.55
C PHE A 76 -25.99 -26.13 -9.96
N GLY A 77 -26.22 -26.10 -11.27
CA GLY A 77 -27.54 -26.20 -11.88
C GLY A 77 -27.53 -27.24 -12.99
N LEU A 78 -28.61 -28.01 -13.09
CA LEU A 78 -28.84 -28.90 -14.23
C LEU A 78 -29.84 -28.25 -15.20
N GLU A 79 -29.49 -28.18 -16.48
CA GLU A 79 -30.32 -27.57 -17.54
C GLU A 79 -30.53 -28.55 -18.69
N TYR A 80 -31.68 -28.43 -19.35
CA TYR A 80 -31.99 -29.16 -20.59
C TYR A 80 -31.89 -30.70 -20.52
N GLY A 81 -31.96 -31.28 -19.32
CA GLY A 81 -31.83 -32.73 -19.13
C GLY A 81 -30.40 -33.27 -19.26
N ARG A 82 -29.42 -32.45 -19.70
CA ARG A 82 -28.12 -32.96 -20.20
C ARG A 82 -26.94 -32.02 -19.99
N GLU A 83 -27.10 -30.95 -19.23
CA GLU A 83 -26.07 -29.94 -19.02
C GLU A 83 -25.88 -29.66 -17.53
N CYS A 84 -24.62 -29.55 -17.10
CA CYS A 84 -24.21 -29.05 -15.79
C CYS A 84 -23.65 -27.65 -15.93
N TRP A 85 -24.04 -26.75 -15.04
CA TRP A 85 -23.53 -25.38 -14.96
C TRP A 85 -23.06 -25.08 -13.54
N CYS A 86 -21.87 -24.50 -13.38
CA CYS A 86 -21.29 -24.18 -12.08
C CYS A 86 -21.15 -22.67 -11.88
N GLY A 87 -21.34 -22.19 -10.65
CA GLY A 87 -21.22 -20.76 -10.36
C GLY A 87 -21.12 -20.43 -8.87
N ASN A 88 -20.72 -19.20 -8.56
CA ASN A 88 -20.56 -18.72 -7.19
C ASN A 88 -21.47 -17.55 -6.81
N GLU A 89 -22.17 -16.96 -7.78
CA GLU A 89 -22.87 -15.68 -7.66
C GLU A 89 -24.41 -15.78 -7.75
N GLN A 90 -25.05 -14.63 -8.04
CA GLN A 90 -26.49 -14.37 -7.96
C GLN A 90 -27.34 -15.50 -8.56
N LEU A 91 -28.27 -15.98 -7.74
CA LEU A 91 -29.28 -16.94 -8.17
C LEU A 91 -30.36 -16.22 -8.97
N ALA A 92 -30.80 -16.84 -10.06
CA ALA A 92 -31.98 -16.37 -10.76
C ALA A 92 -33.24 -16.53 -9.89
N ALA A 93 -34.34 -15.90 -10.32
CA ALA A 93 -35.62 -16.06 -9.66
C ALA A 93 -36.04 -17.54 -9.63
N ALA A 94 -36.57 -17.98 -8.48
CA ALA A 94 -37.24 -19.27 -8.38
C ALA A 94 -38.49 -19.25 -9.28
N VAL A 95 -38.74 -20.38 -9.92
CA VAL A 95 -39.92 -20.64 -10.76
C VAL A 95 -40.73 -21.81 -10.16
N ASP A 96 -41.82 -22.20 -10.81
CA ASP A 96 -42.60 -23.35 -10.35
C ASP A 96 -41.77 -24.65 -10.46
N GLU A 97 -41.88 -25.56 -9.49
CA GLU A 97 -41.14 -26.84 -9.52
C GLU A 97 -41.50 -27.68 -10.75
N ASP A 98 -42.73 -27.55 -11.26
CA ASP A 98 -43.18 -28.23 -12.47
C ASP A 98 -42.45 -27.73 -13.74
N GLU A 99 -41.74 -26.60 -13.70
CA GLU A 99 -40.90 -26.13 -14.80
C GLU A 99 -39.57 -26.89 -14.91
N CYS A 100 -39.15 -27.61 -13.87
CA CYS A 100 -37.97 -28.47 -13.87
C CYS A 100 -38.31 -29.91 -14.28
N SER A 101 -39.02 -30.08 -15.39
CA SER A 101 -39.64 -31.37 -15.74
C SER A 101 -38.80 -32.26 -16.66
N PHE A 102 -37.62 -31.84 -17.13
CA PHE A 102 -36.83 -32.67 -18.05
C PHE A 102 -36.12 -33.77 -17.26
N PRO A 103 -36.27 -35.04 -17.64
CA PRO A 103 -35.51 -36.12 -17.02
C PRO A 103 -34.01 -35.95 -17.31
N CYS A 104 -33.18 -36.37 -16.38
CA CYS A 104 -31.74 -36.45 -16.59
C CYS A 104 -31.42 -37.51 -17.64
N SER A 105 -30.50 -37.21 -18.55
CA SER A 105 -30.17 -38.11 -19.67
C SER A 105 -29.55 -39.44 -19.20
N GLY A 106 -28.82 -39.41 -18.09
CA GLY A 106 -28.20 -40.59 -17.46
C GLY A 106 -29.06 -41.24 -16.37
N ASP A 107 -30.15 -40.62 -15.93
CA ASP A 107 -31.08 -41.17 -14.94
C ASP A 107 -32.48 -40.56 -15.09
N ALA A 108 -33.39 -41.29 -15.74
CA ALA A 108 -34.73 -40.80 -16.05
C ALA A 108 -35.63 -40.58 -14.82
N ASP A 109 -35.23 -41.08 -13.65
CA ASP A 109 -35.98 -40.90 -12.39
C ASP A 109 -35.64 -39.55 -11.71
N GLN A 110 -34.62 -38.84 -12.19
CA GLN A 110 -34.15 -37.55 -11.65
C GLN A 110 -34.55 -36.39 -12.56
N SER A 111 -34.86 -35.22 -11.97
CA SER A 111 -35.14 -33.99 -12.72
C SER A 111 -33.87 -33.18 -12.98
N CYS A 112 -33.70 -32.72 -14.22
CA CYS A 112 -32.54 -31.99 -14.73
C CYS A 112 -32.95 -30.68 -15.44
N GLY A 113 -33.75 -29.85 -14.76
CA GLY A 113 -34.18 -28.55 -15.25
C GLY A 113 -35.13 -28.63 -16.45
N ALA A 114 -35.08 -27.62 -17.32
CA ALA A 114 -35.74 -27.58 -18.63
C ALA A 114 -35.02 -26.57 -19.56
N GLY A 115 -35.67 -26.13 -20.64
CA GLY A 115 -35.12 -25.10 -21.53
C GLY A 115 -34.99 -23.75 -20.82
N ALA A 116 -33.74 -23.32 -20.56
CA ALA A 116 -33.41 -22.10 -19.82
C ALA A 116 -33.97 -22.05 -18.38
N ILE A 117 -34.17 -23.22 -17.76
CA ILE A 117 -34.61 -23.40 -16.37
C ILE A 117 -33.68 -24.44 -15.74
N GLN A 118 -33.23 -24.20 -14.52
CA GLN A 118 -32.22 -24.98 -13.82
C GLN A 118 -32.77 -25.62 -12.54
N SER A 119 -32.57 -26.93 -12.40
CA SER A 119 -32.66 -27.58 -11.08
C SER A 119 -31.41 -27.20 -10.28
N LEU A 120 -31.57 -26.32 -9.30
CA LEU A 120 -30.45 -25.63 -8.64
C LEU A 120 -30.07 -26.28 -7.30
N TYR A 121 -28.78 -26.36 -7.03
CA TYR A 121 -28.22 -26.93 -5.81
C TYR A 121 -27.17 -26.01 -5.20
N ILE A 122 -27.11 -25.94 -3.87
CA ILE A 122 -26.06 -25.24 -3.11
C ILE A 122 -25.09 -26.23 -2.47
N ASN A 123 -23.80 -25.93 -2.54
CA ASN A 123 -22.75 -26.66 -1.87
C ASN A 123 -22.59 -26.16 -0.43
N ASN A 124 -23.05 -26.94 0.55
CA ASN A 124 -22.98 -26.55 1.96
C ASN A 124 -21.56 -26.56 2.54
N ARG A 125 -20.57 -27.02 1.76
CA ARG A 125 -19.15 -26.99 2.12
C ARG A 125 -18.36 -25.94 1.34
N PHE A 126 -19.02 -25.10 0.54
CA PHE A 126 -18.34 -24.06 -0.20
C PHE A 126 -17.71 -23.05 0.74
N VAL A 127 -16.41 -22.84 0.58
CA VAL A 127 -15.65 -21.78 1.24
C VAL A 127 -15.27 -20.79 0.14
N PRO A 128 -15.74 -19.53 0.20
CA PRO A 128 -15.34 -18.52 -0.77
C PRO A 128 -13.82 -18.34 -0.67
N ARG A 129 -13.15 -18.40 -1.82
CA ARG A 129 -11.75 -18.00 -1.92
C ARG A 129 -11.70 -16.49 -1.78
N LEU A 130 -10.92 -16.02 -0.82
CA LEU A 130 -10.74 -14.61 -0.56
C LEU A 130 -9.29 -14.21 -0.91
N PRO A 131 -9.04 -12.92 -1.15
CA PRO A 131 -7.68 -12.41 -1.23
C PRO A 131 -6.89 -12.82 0.01
N GLU A 132 -5.60 -13.12 -0.16
CA GLU A 132 -4.73 -13.45 0.95
C GLU A 132 -4.69 -12.32 1.98
N LYS A 133 -4.85 -12.68 3.26
CA LYS A 133 -4.77 -11.73 4.37
C LYS A 133 -3.30 -11.43 4.69
N LEU A 134 -2.82 -10.29 4.22
CA LEU A 134 -1.45 -9.80 4.44
C LEU A 134 -1.44 -8.60 5.39
N LYS A 135 -0.24 -8.22 5.84
CA LYS A 135 -0.03 -6.92 6.52
C LYS A 135 -0.11 -5.74 5.56
N ILE A 136 0.09 -6.00 4.27
CA ILE A 136 -0.03 -5.00 3.20
C ILE A 136 -1.52 -4.89 2.86
N PRO A 137 -2.08 -3.68 2.77
CA PRO A 137 -3.50 -3.49 2.44
C PRO A 137 -3.86 -4.15 1.11
N TYR A 138 -4.95 -4.91 1.10
CA TYR A 138 -5.61 -5.34 -0.13
C TYR A 138 -6.48 -4.19 -0.63
N ILE A 139 -6.23 -3.72 -1.85
CA ILE A 139 -6.93 -2.55 -2.41
C ILE A 139 -8.04 -2.91 -3.39
N GLY A 140 -7.99 -4.11 -3.99
CA GLY A 140 -9.13 -4.63 -4.76
C GLY A 140 -8.75 -5.44 -6.01
N CYS A 141 -9.80 -5.86 -6.74
CA CYS A 141 -9.70 -6.45 -8.07
C CYS A 141 -9.76 -5.36 -9.16
N TYR A 142 -8.83 -5.42 -10.13
CA TYR A 142 -8.71 -4.43 -11.20
C TYR A 142 -8.62 -5.08 -12.58
N ALA A 143 -9.15 -4.38 -13.59
CA ALA A 143 -9.03 -4.77 -14.99
C ALA A 143 -7.95 -3.97 -15.72
N HIS A 144 -7.34 -4.56 -16.75
CA HIS A 144 -6.48 -3.82 -17.67
C HIS A 144 -7.29 -2.80 -18.49
N GLU A 145 -6.64 -1.70 -18.87
CA GLU A 145 -7.22 -0.66 -19.70
C GLU A 145 -6.72 -0.79 -21.15
N GLY A 146 -7.51 -1.44 -22.00
CA GLY A 146 -7.10 -1.77 -23.37
C GLY A 146 -5.87 -2.68 -23.37
N ASN A 147 -4.77 -2.21 -23.98
CA ASN A 147 -3.48 -2.93 -24.01
C ASN A 147 -2.58 -2.58 -22.79
N ASN A 148 -3.00 -1.66 -21.92
CA ASN A 148 -2.20 -1.24 -20.78
C ASN A 148 -2.47 -2.14 -19.58
N ARG A 149 -1.42 -2.83 -19.13
CA ARG A 149 -1.44 -3.59 -17.87
C ARG A 149 -1.54 -2.64 -16.69
N VAL A 150 -2.21 -3.11 -15.63
CA VAL A 150 -2.39 -2.36 -14.39
C VAL A 150 -1.05 -2.10 -13.71
N LEU A 151 -0.23 -3.15 -13.57
CA LEU A 151 1.15 -3.10 -13.08
C LEU A 151 2.06 -3.63 -14.18
N ARG A 152 3.21 -3.00 -14.43
CA ARG A 152 4.01 -3.22 -15.65
C ARG A 152 5.52 -3.22 -15.44
N GLU A 153 5.99 -2.89 -14.25
CA GLU A 153 7.38 -2.57 -14.00
C GLU A 153 8.22 -3.83 -13.77
N ASN A 154 7.64 -4.87 -13.16
CA ASN A 154 8.33 -6.15 -12.99
C ASN A 154 7.35 -7.32 -12.98
N LEU A 155 7.78 -8.48 -13.49
CA LEU A 155 7.00 -9.70 -13.64
C LEU A 155 7.77 -10.91 -13.11
N LEU A 156 7.09 -11.72 -12.31
CA LEU A 156 7.54 -13.05 -11.90
C LEU A 156 6.43 -14.08 -12.17
N GLY A 157 6.71 -15.10 -12.98
CA GLY A 157 5.86 -16.28 -13.10
C GLY A 157 6.34 -17.42 -12.20
N SER A 158 5.44 -18.10 -11.49
CA SER A 158 5.78 -19.21 -10.60
C SER A 158 4.65 -20.24 -10.46
N ASP A 159 4.97 -21.53 -10.46
CA ASP A 159 3.97 -22.61 -10.34
C ASP A 159 3.50 -22.87 -8.89
N ASP A 160 4.10 -22.17 -7.93
CA ASP A 160 3.77 -22.12 -6.50
C ASP A 160 3.44 -20.66 -6.07
N MET A 161 2.88 -19.85 -6.97
CA MET A 161 2.59 -18.44 -6.70
C MET A 161 1.57 -18.27 -5.55
N THR A 162 1.88 -17.36 -4.63
CA THR A 162 0.96 -16.83 -3.59
C THR A 162 1.09 -15.31 -3.54
N ALA A 163 0.11 -14.61 -2.96
CA ALA A 163 0.23 -13.16 -2.82
C ALA A 163 1.37 -12.81 -1.84
N ALA A 164 1.62 -13.59 -0.79
CA ALA A 164 2.78 -13.43 0.08
C ALA A 164 4.12 -13.57 -0.68
N LYS A 165 4.22 -14.52 -1.61
CA LYS A 165 5.41 -14.68 -2.45
C LYS A 165 5.59 -13.47 -3.37
N CYS A 166 4.50 -12.98 -3.94
CA CYS A 166 4.53 -11.78 -4.78
C CYS A 166 4.92 -10.53 -3.99
N ALA A 167 4.37 -10.35 -2.79
CA ALA A 167 4.73 -9.26 -1.87
C ALA A 167 6.24 -9.23 -1.57
N ALA A 168 6.84 -10.40 -1.30
CA ALA A 168 8.27 -10.51 -1.05
C ALA A 168 9.12 -10.14 -2.27
N HIS A 169 8.65 -10.50 -3.47
CA HIS A 169 9.29 -10.13 -4.73
C HIS A 169 9.21 -8.62 -5.01
N CYS A 170 8.04 -8.03 -4.78
CA CYS A 170 7.73 -6.62 -5.07
C CYS A 170 7.98 -5.68 -3.88
N LYS A 171 8.82 -6.07 -2.91
CA LYS A 171 9.05 -5.32 -1.66
C LYS A 171 9.50 -3.85 -1.83
N ASP A 172 10.07 -3.52 -2.98
CA ASP A 172 10.62 -2.20 -3.33
C ASP A 172 9.66 -1.38 -4.24
N TYR A 173 8.42 -1.85 -4.42
CA TYR A 173 7.37 -1.21 -5.23
C TYR A 173 6.19 -0.76 -4.36
N GLU A 174 5.44 0.23 -4.83
CA GLU A 174 4.24 0.76 -4.15
C GLU A 174 3.08 -0.24 -4.18
N PHE A 175 2.97 -1.00 -5.27
CA PHE A 175 1.91 -1.96 -5.52
C PHE A 175 2.50 -3.29 -6.00
N PHE A 176 1.78 -4.35 -5.66
CA PHE A 176 1.95 -5.64 -6.30
C PHE A 176 0.59 -6.28 -6.53
N GLY A 177 0.53 -7.20 -7.48
CA GLY A 177 -0.68 -7.94 -7.73
C GLY A 177 -0.41 -9.30 -8.34
N VAL A 178 -1.39 -10.18 -8.17
CA VAL A 178 -1.34 -11.54 -8.71
C VAL A 178 -2.40 -11.71 -9.79
N GLU A 179 -1.99 -12.27 -10.92
CA GLU A 179 -2.80 -12.47 -12.12
C GLU A 179 -2.67 -13.93 -12.61
N TYR A 180 -3.72 -14.41 -13.28
CA TYR A 180 -3.71 -15.69 -14.00
C TYR A 180 -3.32 -16.92 -13.14
N GLY A 181 -3.52 -16.85 -11.81
CA GLY A 181 -3.17 -17.89 -10.86
C GLY A 181 -1.67 -18.07 -10.58
N ARG A 182 -0.78 -17.54 -11.43
CA ARG A 182 0.66 -17.86 -11.40
C ARG A 182 1.60 -16.68 -11.62
N GLU A 183 1.06 -15.52 -11.98
CA GLU A 183 1.85 -14.34 -12.31
C GLU A 183 1.82 -13.35 -11.15
N CYS A 184 2.97 -12.75 -10.88
CA CYS A 184 3.16 -11.68 -9.93
C CYS A 184 3.65 -10.46 -10.69
N TRP A 185 2.98 -9.33 -10.49
CA TRP A 185 3.28 -8.06 -11.13
C TRP A 185 3.60 -7.01 -10.07
N CYS A 186 4.66 -6.24 -10.28
CA CYS A 186 5.00 -5.10 -9.44
C CYS A 186 4.77 -3.79 -10.19
N GLY A 187 4.40 -2.73 -9.49
CA GLY A 187 4.33 -1.41 -10.09
C GLY A 187 4.24 -0.26 -9.09
N ASN A 188 4.45 0.95 -9.61
CA ASN A 188 4.42 2.18 -8.80
C ASN A 188 3.25 3.10 -9.18
N THR A 189 2.51 2.77 -10.24
CA THR A 189 1.31 3.50 -10.63
C THR A 189 0.09 2.88 -9.95
N ALA A 190 -0.76 3.71 -9.34
CA ALA A 190 -1.98 3.22 -8.74
C ALA A 190 -2.94 2.64 -9.79
N PRO A 191 -3.65 1.55 -9.45
CA PRO A 191 -4.60 0.94 -10.36
C PRO A 191 -5.88 1.78 -10.46
N SER A 192 -6.39 1.98 -11.68
CA SER A 192 -7.48 2.95 -11.97
C SER A 192 -8.85 2.32 -12.27
N VAL A 193 -8.89 1.09 -12.80
CA VAL A 193 -10.14 0.43 -13.24
C VAL A 193 -10.52 -0.69 -12.28
N SER A 194 -11.16 -0.33 -11.16
CA SER A 194 -11.69 -1.31 -10.21
C SER A 194 -12.89 -2.08 -10.81
N VAL A 195 -12.97 -3.38 -10.53
CA VAL A 195 -14.06 -4.25 -10.94
C VAL A 195 -14.53 -5.11 -9.75
N PRO A 196 -15.74 -5.72 -9.83
CA PRO A 196 -16.21 -6.63 -8.79
C PRO A 196 -15.22 -7.75 -8.48
N GLU A 197 -15.07 -8.08 -7.19
CA GLU A 197 -14.16 -9.12 -6.69
C GLU A 197 -14.34 -10.49 -7.38
N SER A 198 -15.56 -10.81 -7.80
CA SER A 198 -15.86 -12.04 -8.51
C SER A 198 -15.21 -12.18 -9.87
N GLN A 199 -14.74 -11.08 -10.47
CA GLN A 199 -13.95 -11.12 -11.69
C GLN A 199 -12.51 -11.58 -11.45
N CYS A 200 -12.03 -11.58 -10.21
CA CYS A 200 -10.75 -12.15 -9.81
C CYS A 200 -10.97 -13.53 -9.15
N SER A 201 -11.20 -14.55 -9.98
CA SER A 201 -11.71 -15.85 -9.53
C SER A 201 -10.71 -17.02 -9.62
N PHE A 202 -9.54 -16.82 -10.24
CA PHE A 202 -8.56 -17.90 -10.42
C PHE A 202 -7.88 -18.21 -9.08
N PRO A 203 -7.74 -19.49 -8.70
CA PRO A 203 -6.98 -19.87 -7.52
C PRO A 203 -5.50 -19.53 -7.70
N CYS A 204 -4.83 -19.18 -6.62
CA CYS A 204 -3.37 -19.13 -6.60
C CYS A 204 -2.77 -20.53 -6.79
N ALA A 205 -1.75 -20.66 -7.63
CA ALA A 205 -1.08 -21.93 -7.92
C ALA A 205 -0.41 -22.54 -6.67
N GLY A 206 0.14 -21.69 -5.79
CA GLY A 206 0.74 -22.09 -4.52
C GLY A 206 -0.24 -22.20 -3.35
N ASP A 207 -1.45 -21.67 -3.46
CA ASP A 207 -2.49 -21.78 -2.44
C ASP A 207 -3.90 -21.70 -3.05
N SER A 208 -4.49 -22.87 -3.32
CA SER A 208 -5.83 -22.96 -3.90
C SER A 208 -6.97 -22.43 -3.00
N LYS A 209 -6.68 -21.94 -1.79
CA LYS A 209 -7.67 -21.31 -0.90
C LYS A 209 -7.80 -19.79 -1.10
N THR A 210 -6.85 -19.18 -1.80
CA THR A 210 -6.84 -17.74 -2.09
C THR A 210 -6.98 -17.47 -3.59
N VAL A 211 -7.34 -16.23 -3.94
CA VAL A 211 -7.49 -15.79 -5.33
C VAL A 211 -6.24 -15.08 -5.85
N CYS A 212 -5.91 -15.35 -7.11
CA CYS A 212 -4.77 -14.79 -7.85
C CYS A 212 -5.23 -14.29 -9.23
N GLY A 213 -6.14 -13.32 -9.23
CA GLY A 213 -6.65 -12.65 -10.40
C GLY A 213 -7.53 -13.53 -11.27
N ALA A 214 -7.53 -13.26 -12.57
CA ALA A 214 -8.08 -14.08 -13.66
C ALA A 214 -7.49 -13.59 -14.98
N GLY A 215 -8.02 -14.00 -16.13
CA GLY A 215 -7.60 -13.44 -17.42
C GLY A 215 -7.84 -11.93 -17.49
N HIS A 216 -6.77 -11.13 -17.60
CA HIS A 216 -6.82 -9.66 -17.62
C HIS A 216 -7.46 -9.03 -16.38
N ARG A 217 -7.37 -9.72 -15.23
CA ARG A 217 -7.90 -9.30 -13.93
C ARG A 217 -6.86 -9.57 -12.87
N ILE A 218 -6.56 -8.58 -12.05
CA ILE A 218 -5.48 -8.66 -11.07
C ILE A 218 -6.00 -8.27 -9.69
N ASN A 219 -5.75 -9.13 -8.69
CA ASN A 219 -5.90 -8.74 -7.29
C ASN A 219 -4.68 -7.90 -6.91
N VAL A 220 -4.88 -6.70 -6.35
CA VAL A 220 -3.80 -5.76 -6.04
C VAL A 220 -3.75 -5.46 -4.54
N TRP A 221 -2.53 -5.40 -4.02
CA TRP A 221 -2.18 -4.94 -2.69
C TRP A 221 -1.16 -3.80 -2.82
N GLY A 222 -1.14 -2.89 -1.86
CA GLY A 222 -0.17 -1.79 -1.88
C GLY A 222 -0.59 -0.62 -1.02
N THR A 223 -0.11 0.57 -1.39
CA THR A 223 -0.47 1.80 -0.71
C THR A 223 -1.89 2.27 -1.09
N PRO A 224 -2.78 2.54 -0.13
CA PRO A 224 -4.10 3.10 -0.45
C PRO A 224 -4.02 4.57 -0.89
N LEU A 225 -2.93 5.27 -0.56
CA LEU A 225 -2.69 6.68 -0.88
C LEU A 225 -1.47 6.79 -1.80
N VAL A 226 -1.53 7.68 -2.80
CA VAL A 226 -0.45 7.86 -3.77
C VAL A 226 0.26 9.17 -3.49
N ALA A 227 1.56 9.11 -3.21
CA ALA A 227 2.38 10.30 -3.10
C ALA A 227 2.41 11.05 -4.44
N PRO A 228 2.26 12.39 -4.45
CA PRO A 228 2.50 13.18 -5.65
C PRO A 228 3.91 12.87 -6.19
N PRO A 229 4.07 12.56 -7.49
CA PRO A 229 5.39 12.24 -8.03
C PRO A 229 6.33 13.46 -8.00
N VAL A 230 5.76 14.67 -8.04
CA VAL A 230 6.45 15.95 -8.01
C VAL A 230 5.66 16.91 -7.12
N VAL A 231 6.38 17.66 -6.29
CA VAL A 231 5.86 18.74 -5.44
C VAL A 231 6.80 19.93 -5.60
N GLY A 232 6.32 21.02 -6.19
CA GLY A 232 7.20 22.10 -6.64
C GLY A 232 8.33 21.59 -7.56
N GLU A 233 9.58 21.79 -7.15
CA GLU A 233 10.78 21.26 -7.84
C GLU A 233 11.31 19.94 -7.25
N TYR A 234 10.65 19.39 -6.23
CA TYR A 234 11.06 18.17 -5.58
C TYR A 234 10.42 16.94 -6.23
N ILE A 235 11.21 15.86 -6.32
CA ILE A 235 10.82 14.58 -6.91
C ILE A 235 10.67 13.56 -5.79
N TYR A 236 9.55 12.85 -5.75
CA TYR A 236 9.31 11.80 -4.76
C TYR A 236 10.32 10.65 -4.90
N GLN A 237 11.00 10.31 -3.80
CA GLN A 237 12.03 9.28 -3.75
C GLN A 237 11.51 7.96 -3.18
N GLY A 238 10.43 7.99 -2.40
CA GLY A 238 9.81 6.81 -1.79
C GLY A 238 9.56 6.96 -0.29
N CYS A 239 9.15 5.85 0.32
CA CYS A 239 9.00 5.73 1.77
C CYS A 239 10.30 5.22 2.41
N TYR A 240 10.77 5.87 3.47
CA TYR A 240 12.03 5.56 4.14
C TYR A 240 11.82 5.33 5.63
N THR A 241 12.69 4.52 6.25
CA THR A 241 12.70 4.35 7.70
C THR A 241 13.24 5.60 8.39
N ASP A 242 12.58 6.08 9.44
CA ASP A 242 13.01 7.27 10.17
C ASP A 242 13.03 6.99 11.69
N LYS A 243 14.18 6.65 12.25
CA LYS A 243 14.27 6.25 13.66
C LYS A 243 14.65 7.44 14.53
N GLN A 244 14.15 7.51 15.77
CA GLN A 244 14.48 8.60 16.68
C GLN A 244 15.98 8.78 16.96
N ASP A 245 16.76 7.70 16.97
CA ASP A 245 18.20 7.69 17.22
C ASP A 245 19.04 7.81 15.94
N ALA A 246 18.41 7.75 14.77
CA ALA A 246 19.01 7.87 13.45
C ALA A 246 17.93 8.37 12.47
N ARG A 247 17.66 9.67 12.55
CA ARG A 247 16.66 10.31 11.69
C ARG A 247 17.12 10.28 10.25
N ALA A 248 16.18 10.05 9.33
CA ALA A 248 16.44 10.02 7.90
C ALA A 248 16.89 11.39 7.40
N LEU A 249 16.28 12.46 7.91
CA LEU A 249 16.63 13.85 7.64
C LEU A 249 16.86 14.57 8.98
N SER A 250 17.98 15.27 9.09
CA SER A 250 18.48 15.86 10.35
C SER A 250 18.45 17.39 10.41
N GLY A 251 17.90 18.03 9.37
CA GLY A 251 17.73 19.48 9.30
C GLY A 251 16.54 19.98 10.12
N ASP A 252 15.91 21.06 9.65
CA ASP A 252 14.80 21.68 10.33
C ASP A 252 13.56 20.78 10.40
N VAL A 253 12.79 20.92 11.48
CA VAL A 253 11.56 20.14 11.72
C VAL A 253 10.41 21.06 12.03
N PHE A 254 9.35 20.97 11.24
CA PHE A 254 8.12 21.73 11.38
C PHE A 254 6.95 20.83 11.73
N ARG A 255 5.92 21.43 12.34
CA ARG A 255 4.65 20.75 12.64
C ARG A 255 3.49 21.64 12.25
N PHE A 256 2.64 21.13 11.37
CA PHE A 256 1.41 21.80 10.93
C PHE A 256 0.24 20.84 11.04
N ASP A 257 -0.85 21.27 11.68
CA ASP A 257 -2.08 20.47 11.77
C ASP A 257 -2.75 20.29 10.41
N GLN A 258 -2.50 21.22 9.48
CA GLN A 258 -2.95 21.18 8.09
C GLN A 258 -1.79 20.84 7.16
N MET A 259 -0.95 19.87 7.54
CA MET A 259 0.16 19.43 6.71
C MET A 259 -0.34 18.88 5.37
N ASP A 260 0.32 19.25 4.29
CA ASP A 260 0.25 18.60 2.99
C ASP A 260 1.67 18.64 2.35
N PRO A 261 1.90 17.94 1.22
CA PRO A 261 3.22 17.91 0.60
C PRO A 261 3.75 19.29 0.18
N ASP A 262 2.89 20.17 -0.35
CA ASP A 262 3.28 21.51 -0.81
C ASP A 262 3.72 22.41 0.37
N ILE A 263 2.98 22.38 1.49
CA ILE A 263 3.33 23.12 2.71
C ILE A 263 4.70 22.67 3.25
N CYS A 264 5.01 21.37 3.21
CA CYS A 264 6.31 20.89 3.64
C CYS A 264 7.43 21.28 2.69
N ALA A 265 7.19 21.24 1.37
CA ALA A 265 8.15 21.68 0.37
C ALA A 265 8.49 23.17 0.54
N ASP A 266 7.49 24.02 0.74
CA ASP A 266 7.66 25.46 0.97
C ASP A 266 8.43 25.73 2.29
N ALA A 267 8.12 24.97 3.36
CA ALA A 267 8.81 25.10 4.63
C ALA A 267 10.28 24.66 4.59
N CYS A 268 10.62 23.77 3.65
CA CYS A 268 11.98 23.27 3.43
C CYS A 268 12.68 23.95 2.24
N GLU A 269 12.25 25.14 1.83
CA GLU A 269 13.00 25.94 0.85
C GLU A 269 14.47 26.06 1.27
N GLY A 270 15.39 25.91 0.31
CA GLY A 270 16.83 25.87 0.57
C GLY A 270 17.40 24.50 0.96
N TYR A 271 16.57 23.56 1.43
CA TYR A 271 17.00 22.18 1.67
C TYR A 271 16.81 21.29 0.43
N PRO A 272 17.83 20.52 0.01
CA PRO A 272 17.69 19.57 -1.10
C PRO A 272 16.74 18.41 -0.78
N TRP A 273 16.49 18.09 0.49
CA TRP A 273 15.58 17.03 0.91
C TRP A 273 14.49 17.56 1.82
N PHE A 274 13.28 17.03 1.64
CA PHE A 274 12.26 17.08 2.68
C PHE A 274 11.56 15.73 2.82
N GLY A 275 10.86 15.54 3.93
CA GLY A 275 9.96 14.43 4.09
C GLY A 275 8.87 14.65 5.13
N LEU A 276 7.81 13.85 5.00
CA LEU A 276 6.60 13.97 5.82
C LEU A 276 6.45 12.76 6.75
N GLU A 277 6.21 13.01 8.03
CA GLU A 277 5.96 11.99 9.06
C GLU A 277 4.66 12.27 9.83
N TYR A 278 4.01 11.20 10.28
CA TYR A 278 2.95 11.26 11.27
C TYR A 278 1.78 12.21 10.94
N GLY A 279 1.47 12.37 9.65
CA GLY A 279 0.36 13.16 9.13
C GLY A 279 0.49 14.68 9.31
N THR A 280 1.45 15.15 10.11
CA THR A 280 1.52 16.54 10.61
C THR A 280 2.93 17.09 10.73
N GLN A 281 3.96 16.29 10.50
CA GLN A 281 5.35 16.67 10.70
C GLN A 281 6.07 16.75 9.36
N CYS A 282 6.90 17.78 9.22
CA CYS A 282 7.74 18.02 8.06
C CYS A 282 9.18 18.07 8.53
N PHE A 283 10.05 17.33 7.84
CA PHE A 283 11.48 17.21 8.14
C PHE A 283 12.25 17.68 6.92
N CYS A 284 13.20 18.58 7.10
CA CYS A 284 14.11 19.02 6.06
C CYS A 284 15.47 18.34 6.25
N GLY A 285 16.26 18.25 5.18
CA GLY A 285 17.58 17.64 5.24
C GLY A 285 18.51 18.15 4.14
N ILE A 286 19.79 18.29 4.47
CA ILE A 286 20.85 18.57 3.51
C ILE A 286 21.34 17.28 2.81
N ASP A 287 21.08 16.15 3.46
CA ASP A 287 21.36 14.81 3.02
C ASP A 287 20.26 13.85 3.52
N LEU A 288 20.27 12.63 2.95
CA LEU A 288 19.47 11.51 3.41
C LEU A 288 20.41 10.53 4.10
N ASP A 289 20.21 10.30 5.41
CA ASP A 289 21.09 9.46 6.21
C ASP A 289 21.24 8.06 5.62
N ALA A 290 22.48 7.60 5.46
CA ALA A 290 22.80 6.34 4.79
C ALA A 290 22.28 5.09 5.52
N SER A 291 21.94 5.20 6.81
CA SER A 291 21.32 4.12 7.58
C SER A 291 19.81 3.99 7.31
N SER A 292 19.20 5.05 6.76
CA SER A 292 17.80 5.04 6.34
C SER A 292 17.60 4.11 5.14
N LYS A 293 16.56 3.27 5.21
CA LYS A 293 16.26 2.29 4.17
C LYS A 293 14.95 2.62 3.50
N LYS A 294 14.96 2.62 2.17
CA LYS A 294 13.73 2.61 1.38
C LYS A 294 12.93 1.35 1.69
N VAL A 295 11.63 1.51 1.87
CA VAL A 295 10.66 0.45 2.12
C VAL A 295 9.44 0.65 1.21
N GLY A 296 8.59 -0.37 1.08
CA GLY A 296 7.34 -0.24 0.30
C GLY A 296 6.44 0.86 0.88
N GLY A 297 5.90 1.72 0.01
CA GLY A 297 5.24 2.96 0.45
C GLY A 297 3.90 2.78 1.16
N TRP A 298 3.32 1.58 1.17
CA TRP A 298 2.23 1.23 2.08
C TRP A 298 2.60 1.38 3.56
N GLN A 299 3.89 1.42 3.91
CA GLN A 299 4.36 1.73 5.26
C GLN A 299 4.33 3.23 5.59
N CYS A 300 4.11 4.10 4.61
CA CYS A 300 3.97 5.54 4.77
C CYS A 300 2.56 5.98 4.37
N ALA A 301 1.53 5.23 4.78
CA ALA A 301 0.16 5.42 4.31
C ALA A 301 -0.72 6.25 5.28
N MET A 302 -0.11 6.96 6.24
CA MET A 302 -0.86 7.89 7.09
C MET A 302 -1.32 9.09 6.25
N GLU A 303 -2.60 9.42 6.35
CA GLU A 303 -3.19 10.58 5.67
C GLU A 303 -2.56 11.89 6.16
N CYS A 304 -2.31 12.82 5.24
CA CYS A 304 -1.93 14.18 5.58
C CYS A 304 -3.08 14.93 6.30
N GLY A 305 -2.76 15.70 7.33
CA GLY A 305 -3.75 16.43 8.13
C GLY A 305 -4.46 17.56 7.38
N GLY A 306 -3.81 18.15 6.38
CA GLY A 306 -4.35 19.18 5.49
C GLY A 306 -4.97 18.62 4.21
N ASP A 307 -4.48 17.48 3.72
CA ASP A 307 -5.00 16.84 2.52
C ASP A 307 -5.01 15.29 2.61
N PRO A 308 -6.09 14.69 3.11
CA PRO A 308 -6.16 13.24 3.36
C PRO A 308 -6.02 12.35 2.12
N GLN A 309 -6.03 12.91 0.91
CA GLN A 309 -5.80 12.13 -0.31
C GLN A 309 -4.33 11.74 -0.51
N PHE A 310 -3.41 12.39 0.21
CA PHE A 310 -1.97 12.17 0.10
C PHE A 310 -1.37 11.50 1.35
N PRO A 311 -0.30 10.71 1.16
CA PRO A 311 0.45 10.13 2.27
C PRO A 311 1.42 11.14 2.91
N CYS A 312 1.43 11.17 4.24
CA CYS A 312 2.32 11.97 5.10
C CYS A 312 3.02 11.09 6.16
N GLY A 313 3.64 10.02 5.69
CA GLY A 313 4.47 9.12 6.47
C GLY A 313 3.68 8.09 7.26
N ASP A 314 4.27 7.62 8.34
CA ASP A 314 3.65 6.83 9.42
C ASP A 314 4.63 6.88 10.62
N ALA A 315 4.36 6.16 11.72
CA ALA A 315 5.28 6.08 12.83
C ALA A 315 6.65 5.49 12.41
N ASN A 316 7.71 6.31 12.52
CA ASN A 316 9.08 6.02 12.09
C ASN A 316 9.20 5.78 10.58
N ARG A 317 8.37 6.44 9.78
CA ARG A 317 8.27 6.27 8.33
C ARG A 317 8.06 7.61 7.64
N LEU A 318 8.94 7.93 6.71
CA LEU A 318 9.01 9.24 6.07
C LEU A 318 8.74 9.10 4.56
N ASN A 319 7.77 9.84 4.02
CA ASN A 319 7.70 10.05 2.57
C ASN A 319 8.78 11.08 2.19
N VAL A 320 9.77 10.68 1.41
CA VAL A 320 10.96 11.51 1.11
C VAL A 320 10.90 12.07 -0.30
N TYR A 321 11.30 13.33 -0.44
CA TYR A 321 11.37 14.07 -1.69
C TYR A 321 12.76 14.73 -1.83
N PHE A 322 13.23 14.88 -3.07
CA PHE A 322 14.55 15.44 -3.38
C PHE A 322 14.46 16.48 -4.49
N ASN A 323 15.07 17.65 -4.28
CA ASN A 323 15.25 18.67 -5.30
C ASN A 323 16.69 18.65 -5.84
N PRO A 324 16.91 18.18 -7.09
CA PRO A 324 18.25 18.12 -7.68
C PRO A 324 18.83 19.49 -8.08
N ASN A 325 18.04 20.55 -8.06
CA ASN A 325 18.47 21.90 -8.43
C ASN A 325 19.15 22.65 -7.27
N ILE A 326 18.93 22.19 -6.03
CA ILE A 326 19.57 22.76 -4.85
C ILE A 326 20.98 22.17 -4.76
N ALA A 327 21.98 23.03 -4.89
CA ALA A 327 23.37 22.61 -4.78
C ALA A 327 23.63 22.04 -3.37
N PRO A 328 24.52 21.04 -3.23
CA PRO A 328 24.90 20.53 -1.92
C PRO A 328 25.38 21.68 -1.03
N ILE A 329 24.68 21.88 0.09
CA ILE A 329 25.06 22.87 1.09
C ILE A 329 26.44 22.46 1.61
N SER A 330 27.39 23.39 1.55
CA SER A 330 28.74 23.12 2.00
C SER A 330 29.37 24.36 2.59
N ASN A 331 30.07 24.15 3.69
CA ASN A 331 30.78 25.23 4.33
C ASN A 331 32.04 25.60 3.55
N PRO A 332 32.34 26.89 3.42
CA PRO A 332 33.55 27.33 2.76
C PRO A 332 34.77 26.87 3.56
N LYS A 333 35.75 26.30 2.85
CA LYS A 333 36.97 25.73 3.48
C LYS A 333 37.80 26.77 4.22
N THR A 334 37.79 28.01 3.72
CA THR A 334 38.58 29.13 4.25
C THR A 334 37.75 30.41 4.22
N ILE A 335 37.66 31.15 5.33
CA ILE A 335 37.04 32.47 5.47
C ILE A 335 38.05 33.43 6.09
N GLY A 336 38.46 34.45 5.32
CA GLY A 336 39.51 35.37 5.73
C GLY A 336 40.80 34.62 6.10
N ASP A 337 41.25 34.81 7.35
CA ASP A 337 42.45 34.15 7.91
C ASP A 337 42.14 32.79 8.58
N TYR A 338 40.89 32.30 8.51
CA TYR A 338 40.45 31.08 9.17
C TYR A 338 40.20 29.92 8.20
N SER A 339 40.55 28.70 8.61
CA SER A 339 40.20 27.44 7.94
C SER A 339 39.21 26.62 8.75
N ALA A 340 38.32 25.92 8.05
CA ALA A 340 37.36 25.00 8.64
C ALA A 340 38.06 23.85 9.37
N LYS A 341 37.59 23.54 10.58
CA LYS A 341 38.07 22.40 11.40
C LYS A 341 37.03 21.28 11.52
N GLY A 342 35.77 21.55 11.20
CA GLY A 342 34.67 20.58 11.20
C GLY A 342 33.72 20.75 12.38
N CYS A 343 32.96 19.70 12.69
CA CYS A 343 31.91 19.72 13.72
C CYS A 343 32.44 19.26 15.08
N PHE A 344 32.13 20.01 16.15
CA PHE A 344 32.55 19.71 17.52
C PHE A 344 31.37 19.69 18.48
N THR A 345 31.41 18.83 19.49
CA THR A 345 30.43 18.85 20.59
C THR A 345 30.52 20.15 21.39
N ASP A 346 29.38 20.70 21.80
CA ASP A 346 29.31 21.82 22.75
C ASP A 346 28.39 21.47 23.94
N SER A 347 28.47 22.23 25.03
CA SER A 347 27.61 22.05 26.20
C SER A 347 27.50 23.34 27.01
N GLN A 348 26.29 23.67 27.44
CA GLN A 348 26.04 24.83 28.31
C GLN A 348 26.86 24.80 29.61
N SER A 349 27.14 23.62 30.17
CA SER A 349 27.93 23.46 31.40
C SER A 349 29.44 23.58 31.19
N LYS A 350 29.91 23.41 29.94
CA LYS A 350 31.32 23.44 29.56
C LYS A 350 31.42 23.79 28.08
N ARG A 351 31.28 25.07 27.77
CA ARG A 351 31.35 25.59 26.41
C ARG A 351 32.72 25.28 25.80
N SER A 352 32.72 24.80 24.57
CA SER A 352 33.92 24.51 23.78
C SER A 352 34.65 25.79 23.37
N LEU A 353 33.91 26.88 23.17
CA LEU A 353 34.41 28.24 22.98
C LEU A 353 33.66 29.18 23.95
N SER A 354 34.37 29.82 24.87
CA SER A 354 33.75 30.53 26.01
C SER A 354 34.15 32.00 26.16
N ALA A 355 34.97 32.54 25.25
CA ALA A 355 35.55 33.86 25.44
C ALA A 355 34.61 35.00 25.02
N ALA A 356 33.86 34.84 23.93
CA ALA A 356 32.87 35.81 23.46
C ALA A 356 31.72 35.12 22.73
N VAL A 357 30.53 35.73 22.79
CA VAL A 357 29.31 35.18 22.17
C VAL A 357 28.51 36.30 21.49
N LEU A 358 28.04 36.04 20.28
CA LEU A 358 27.14 36.90 19.52
C LEU A 358 25.93 36.10 19.02
N ARG A 359 24.73 36.64 19.18
CA ARG A 359 23.51 36.10 18.57
C ARG A 359 22.93 37.09 17.58
N ARG A 360 22.58 36.63 16.38
CA ARG A 360 22.03 37.43 15.29
C ARG A 360 20.98 36.66 14.53
N GLU A 361 19.95 37.37 14.06
CA GLU A 361 18.91 36.83 13.18
C GLU A 361 19.33 36.89 11.69
N ASP A 362 20.53 37.39 11.41
CA ASP A 362 21.18 37.42 10.09
C ASP A 362 22.59 36.78 10.16
N MET A 363 22.76 35.78 11.01
CA MET A 363 24.07 35.13 11.23
C MET A 363 24.54 34.36 9.98
N SER A 364 25.78 34.58 9.57
CA SER A 364 26.51 33.76 8.59
C SER A 364 27.91 33.42 9.12
N ILE A 365 28.60 32.52 8.43
CA ILE A 365 29.99 32.16 8.77
C ILE A 365 30.90 33.39 8.67
N GLU A 366 30.74 34.23 7.65
CA GLU A 366 31.51 35.48 7.48
C GLU A 366 31.24 36.45 8.63
N MET A 367 29.98 36.59 9.05
CA MET A 367 29.63 37.51 10.13
C MET A 367 30.29 37.07 11.44
N CYS A 368 30.26 35.77 11.74
CA CYS A 368 30.93 35.24 12.92
C CYS A 368 32.45 35.41 12.85
N ALA A 369 33.07 35.16 11.69
CA ALA A 369 34.49 35.37 11.50
C ALA A 369 34.91 36.83 11.71
N VAL A 370 34.12 37.80 11.21
CA VAL A 370 34.37 39.23 11.40
C VAL A 370 34.27 39.63 12.88
N TYR A 371 33.28 39.09 13.59
CA TYR A 371 33.11 39.31 15.03
C TYR A 371 34.27 38.72 15.83
N CYS A 372 34.68 37.49 15.51
CA CYS A 372 35.71 36.76 16.22
C CYS A 372 37.14 37.03 15.74
N ARG A 373 37.39 38.02 14.87
CA ARG A 373 38.69 38.29 14.22
C ARG A 373 39.92 38.39 15.13
N ASN A 374 39.73 38.59 16.43
CA ASN A 374 40.79 38.69 17.45
C ASN A 374 40.99 37.39 18.26
N PHE A 375 40.30 36.30 17.90
CA PHE A 375 40.39 35.01 18.57
C PHE A 375 41.00 33.95 17.66
N VAL A 376 41.62 32.92 18.24
CA VAL A 376 42.19 31.80 17.47
C VAL A 376 41.11 30.96 16.81
N TYR A 377 39.97 30.79 17.47
CA TYR A 377 38.84 29.99 17.02
C TYR A 377 37.56 30.82 17.01
N PHE A 378 36.70 30.47 16.06
CA PHE A 378 35.28 30.75 16.16
C PHE A 378 34.46 29.51 15.85
N GLY A 379 33.23 29.48 16.33
CA GLY A 379 32.30 28.42 16.04
C GLY A 379 30.86 28.90 16.02
N LEU A 380 30.03 28.25 15.22
CA LEU A 380 28.62 28.60 15.06
C LEU A 380 27.74 27.49 15.63
N GLU A 381 26.73 27.87 16.41
CA GLU A 381 25.75 26.95 17.01
C GLU A 381 24.33 27.44 16.69
N PHE A 382 23.41 26.51 16.57
CA PHE A 382 21.97 26.79 16.56
C PHE A 382 21.54 27.85 15.51
N GLY A 383 22.20 27.84 14.34
CA GLY A 383 21.89 28.69 13.16
C GLY A 383 22.18 30.18 13.32
N SER A 384 22.23 30.67 14.55
CA SER A 384 22.10 32.09 14.91
C SER A 384 23.12 32.55 15.95
N GLN A 385 23.88 31.61 16.54
CA GLN A 385 24.83 31.88 17.61
C GLN A 385 26.25 31.70 17.11
N CYS A 386 27.12 32.63 17.51
CA CYS A 386 28.53 32.68 17.19
C CYS A 386 29.33 32.73 18.49
N PHE A 387 30.33 31.88 18.61
CA PHE A 387 31.19 31.74 19.79
C PHE A 387 32.64 31.94 19.38
N CYS A 388 33.41 32.66 20.19
CA CYS A 388 34.84 32.85 19.98
C CYS A 388 35.65 32.26 21.14
N GLY A 389 36.89 31.87 20.87
CA GLY A 389 37.81 31.40 21.90
C GLY A 389 39.25 31.29 21.43
N ASN A 390 40.18 31.29 22.38
CA ASN A 390 41.61 31.06 22.10
C ASN A 390 42.05 29.61 22.39
N SER A 391 41.15 28.81 22.92
CA SER A 391 41.30 27.37 23.13
C SER A 391 40.03 26.68 22.67
N LEU A 392 40.18 25.48 22.10
CA LEU A 392 39.08 24.66 21.64
C LEU A 392 38.85 23.50 22.60
N GLY A 393 37.68 23.49 23.23
CA GLY A 393 37.15 22.32 23.95
C GLY A 393 36.34 21.38 23.05
N GLY A 394 35.66 20.42 23.67
CA GLY A 394 34.79 19.46 22.96
C GLY A 394 35.55 18.35 22.23
N VAL A 395 34.80 17.48 21.56
CA VAL A 395 35.30 16.38 20.74
C VAL A 395 34.80 16.57 19.31
N GLN A 396 35.67 16.34 18.33
CA GLN A 396 35.30 16.35 16.93
C GLN A 396 34.36 15.18 16.61
N VAL A 397 33.28 15.46 15.88
CA VAL A 397 32.26 14.49 15.48
C VAL A 397 32.02 14.56 13.97
N SER A 398 31.14 13.70 13.42
CA SER A 398 30.76 13.74 12.00
C SER A 398 30.23 15.13 11.63
N GLU A 399 30.56 15.60 10.43
CA GLU A 399 30.06 16.90 9.93
C GLU A 399 28.53 16.93 9.83
N ASP A 400 27.90 15.78 9.57
CA ASP A 400 26.43 15.64 9.48
C ASP A 400 25.69 15.99 10.79
N GLN A 401 26.41 16.07 11.92
CA GLN A 401 25.82 16.53 13.19
C GLN A 401 25.73 18.06 13.29
N CYS A 402 26.34 18.81 12.39
CA CYS A 402 26.28 20.26 12.29
C CYS A 402 25.46 20.70 11.07
N GLY A 403 24.23 20.20 10.95
CA GLY A 403 23.36 20.36 9.77
C GLY A 403 22.37 21.52 9.82
N MET A 404 22.39 22.36 10.85
CA MET A 404 21.49 23.52 10.93
C MET A 404 21.97 24.65 10.02
N LEU A 405 21.07 25.20 9.22
CA LEU A 405 21.39 26.31 8.31
C LEU A 405 21.69 27.59 9.08
N CYS A 406 22.53 28.44 8.51
CA CYS A 406 22.74 29.78 8.99
C CYS A 406 21.51 30.66 8.68
N VAL A 407 20.96 31.34 9.69
CA VAL A 407 19.74 32.18 9.51
C VAL A 407 19.98 33.35 8.53
N GLY A 408 21.23 33.80 8.38
CA GLY A 408 21.62 34.84 7.42
C GLY A 408 22.15 34.34 6.08
N ASN A 409 22.42 33.04 5.92
CA ASN A 409 22.85 32.44 4.65
C ASN A 409 22.52 30.94 4.60
N GLU A 410 21.41 30.58 3.97
CA GLU A 410 20.91 29.20 3.87
C GLU A 410 21.79 28.28 3.00
N SER A 411 22.83 28.81 2.35
CA SER A 411 23.86 28.00 1.68
C SER A 411 25.01 27.55 2.60
N GLU A 412 24.91 27.84 3.90
CA GLU A 412 25.93 27.56 4.92
C GLU A 412 25.34 26.84 6.15
N LEU A 413 26.19 26.09 6.86
CA LEU A 413 25.85 25.33 8.06
C LEU A 413 26.44 25.95 9.32
N CYS A 414 25.57 26.36 10.23
CA CYS A 414 25.83 27.07 11.47
C CYS A 414 25.64 26.19 12.73
N GLY A 415 26.20 24.99 12.70
CA GLY A 415 26.19 24.04 13.82
C GLY A 415 24.88 23.26 13.92
N SER A 416 24.51 22.87 15.14
CA SER A 416 23.20 22.33 15.55
C SER A 416 23.03 22.56 17.06
N ALA A 417 21.98 22.00 17.68
CA ALA A 417 21.91 21.96 19.15
C ALA A 417 23.09 21.18 19.76
N ASP A 418 23.83 21.79 20.68
CA ASP A 418 25.03 21.22 21.33
C ASP A 418 26.13 20.82 20.33
N ARG A 419 26.19 21.46 19.16
CA ARG A 419 27.16 21.18 18.08
C ARG A 419 27.65 22.48 17.43
N LEU A 420 28.96 22.67 17.41
CA LEU A 420 29.62 23.82 16.81
C LEU A 420 30.24 23.46 15.45
N THR A 421 29.90 24.21 14.41
CA THR A 421 30.74 24.30 13.21
C THR A 421 31.95 25.18 13.56
N VAL A 422 33.17 24.62 13.59
CA VAL A 422 34.36 25.33 14.08
C VAL A 422 35.33 25.69 12.96
N TYR A 423 35.90 26.89 13.07
CA TYR A 423 36.98 27.41 12.27
C TYR A 423 38.14 27.85 13.19
N SER A 424 39.37 27.78 12.69
CA SER A 424 40.54 28.34 13.39
C SER A 424 41.42 29.14 12.44
N LEU A 425 42.22 30.06 12.99
CA LEU A 425 43.27 30.72 12.22
C LEU A 425 44.19 29.68 11.57
N ASP A 426 44.60 29.95 10.33
CA ASP A 426 45.59 29.13 9.64
C ASP A 426 46.95 29.26 10.32
N GLU A 427 47.43 28.17 10.93
CA GLU A 427 48.79 28.08 11.47
C GLU A 427 49.86 28.22 10.37
N ASP A 428 49.50 27.97 9.10
CA ASP A 428 50.38 28.10 7.94
C ASP A 428 50.53 29.56 7.42
N CYS A 429 49.76 30.52 7.97
CA CYS A 429 49.91 31.95 7.66
C CYS A 429 50.66 32.69 8.79
N ASP A 430 51.96 32.42 8.86
CA ASP A 430 52.98 33.21 9.57
C ASP A 430 52.90 33.14 11.11
N GLU A 431 53.74 32.28 11.71
CA GLU A 431 53.96 32.14 13.17
C GLU A 431 54.17 33.50 13.89
N LYS A 432 54.56 34.54 13.15
CA LYS A 432 54.74 35.91 13.64
C LYS A 432 53.44 36.65 13.95
N LYS A 433 52.30 36.33 13.32
CA LYS A 433 51.00 36.97 13.59
C LYS A 433 50.33 36.39 14.84
N VAL A 434 50.49 35.09 15.09
CA VAL A 434 49.95 34.40 16.28
C VAL A 434 50.68 34.88 17.53
N ALA A 435 52.02 34.95 17.48
CA ALA A 435 52.83 35.44 18.60
C ALA A 435 52.57 36.92 18.93
N ASN A 436 52.37 37.79 17.92
CA ASN A 436 52.06 39.21 18.17
C ASN A 436 50.64 39.43 18.71
N LYS A 437 49.67 38.56 18.45
CA LYS A 437 48.31 38.71 19.01
C LYS A 437 48.19 38.20 20.45
N VAL A 438 48.96 37.17 20.82
CA VAL A 438 49.05 36.70 22.21
C VAL A 438 49.78 37.72 23.09
N ALA A 439 50.82 38.37 22.57
CA ALA A 439 51.62 39.35 23.32
C ALA A 439 50.91 40.69 23.59
N VAL A 440 49.95 41.11 22.76
CA VAL A 440 49.25 42.41 22.93
C VAL A 440 48.25 42.41 24.10
N ILE A 441 47.93 41.25 24.69
CA ILE A 441 46.94 41.15 25.78
C ILE A 441 47.62 41.11 27.16
N GLU A 442 48.90 40.76 27.26
CA GLU A 442 49.62 40.75 28.55
C GLU A 442 50.11 42.13 29.00
N GLU A 443 50.00 43.18 28.17
CA GLU A 443 50.39 44.56 28.52
C GLU A 443 49.23 45.43 29.06
N ASP A 444 47.98 44.95 29.05
CA ASP A 444 46.79 45.73 29.48
C ASP A 444 46.29 45.39 30.91
N GLU A 445 46.96 44.51 31.67
CA GLU A 445 46.62 44.21 33.09
C GLU A 445 47.47 44.98 34.12
N ASP A 446 48.43 45.81 33.68
CA ASP A 446 49.30 46.62 34.55
C ASP A 446 49.28 48.12 34.16
N GLU A 447 48.13 48.79 34.24
CA GLU A 447 48.05 50.27 34.46
C GLU A 447 46.77 50.72 35.19
#